data_AF-A0A2V7IHA7-F1
#
_entry.id   AF-A0A2V7IHA7-F1
#
_cell.length_a   1.000
_cell.length_b   1.000
_cell.length_c   1.000
_cell.angle_alpha   90.00
_cell.angle_beta   90.00
_cell.angle_gamma   90.00
#
_symmetry.space_group_name_H-M   'P 1'
#
loop_
_entity.id
_entity.type
_entity.pdbx_description
1 polymer ?
#
loop_
_entity_poly.entity_id
_entity_poly.type
_entity_poly.pdbx_seq_one_letter_code
_entity_poly.pdbx_strand_id
1 'polypeptide(L)'
;NTPDGLPVIDRLSDPANVVIATMSSVGFGLSPASGKAISELVLHRHCRFADLTALRLARFADVPPDWRARLGWVPVAEPLEQPASLSRPGGRPSER
;
A
#
# COMPACT_ATOMS: atom_id res chain seq x y z
N ASN A 1 1.57 -0.36 -1.33
CA ASN A 1 2.39 -1.12 -0.36
C ASN A 1 1.50 -2.23 0.20
N THR A 2 2.04 -3.41 0.53
CA THR A 2 1.25 -4.58 0.96
C THR A 2 1.03 -4.59 2.48
N PRO A 3 0.05 -5.36 3.00
CA PRO A 3 -0.19 -5.46 4.45
C PRO A 3 1.03 -5.88 5.28
N ASP A 4 1.92 -6.69 4.72
CA ASP A 4 3.14 -7.19 5.36
C ASP A 4 4.40 -6.39 5.01
N GLY A 5 4.29 -5.37 4.17
CA GLY A 5 5.44 -4.60 3.67
C GLY A 5 6.39 -5.37 2.73
N LEU A 6 6.07 -6.61 2.34
CA LEU A 6 6.89 -7.43 1.45
C LEU A 6 6.47 -7.29 -0.03
N PRO A 7 7.38 -7.48 -1.00
CA PRO A 7 7.01 -7.52 -2.41
C PRO A 7 5.96 -8.59 -2.74
N VAL A 8 5.22 -8.38 -3.83
CA VAL A 8 4.52 -9.45 -4.55
C VAL A 8 5.27 -9.65 -5.86
N ILE A 9 5.70 -10.88 -6.14
CA ILE A 9 6.22 -11.29 -7.45
C ILE A 9 5.59 -12.65 -7.75
N ASP A 10 4.58 -12.66 -8.61
CA ASP A 10 3.79 -13.86 -8.86
C ASP A 10 3.33 -13.95 -10.32
N ARG A 11 3.11 -15.18 -10.77
CA ARG A 11 2.43 -15.49 -12.01
C ARG A 11 1.04 -16.01 -11.65
N LEU A 12 0.00 -15.34 -12.13
CA LEU A 12 -1.36 -15.78 -11.86
C LEU A 12 -1.67 -17.11 -12.53
N SER A 13 -2.49 -17.92 -11.88
CA SER A 13 -3.08 -19.12 -12.49
C SER A 13 -4.22 -18.76 -13.45
N ASP A 14 -4.96 -17.68 -13.15
CA ASP A 14 -6.03 -17.14 -13.97
C ASP A 14 -6.07 -15.59 -13.83
N PRO A 15 -5.82 -14.81 -14.91
CA PRO A 15 -5.38 -15.26 -16.23
C PRO A 15 -3.92 -15.78 -16.22
N ALA A 16 -3.69 -16.94 -16.84
CA ALA A 16 -2.41 -17.66 -16.77
C ALA A 16 -1.20 -16.97 -17.42
N ASN A 17 -1.41 -15.89 -18.16
CA ASN A 17 -0.40 -15.13 -18.90
C ASN A 17 -0.03 -13.79 -18.25
N VAL A 18 -0.48 -13.55 -17.01
CA VAL A 18 -0.19 -12.31 -16.27
C VAL A 18 0.83 -12.57 -15.17
N VAL A 19 1.83 -11.67 -15.11
CA VAL A 19 2.78 -11.56 -14.00
C VAL A 19 2.50 -10.26 -13.25
N ILE A 20 2.35 -10.35 -11.93
CA ILE A 20 2.18 -9.19 -11.05
C ILE A 20 3.47 -8.98 -10.26
N ALA A 21 3.96 -7.74 -10.28
CA ALA A 21 5.10 -7.31 -9.48
C ALA A 21 4.81 -5.98 -8.78
N THR A 22 4.77 -5.97 -7.45
CA THR A 22 4.78 -4.74 -6.63
C THR A 22 5.82 -4.86 -5.53
N MET A 23 6.56 -3.79 -5.28
CA MET A 23 7.83 -3.88 -4.55
C MET A 23 7.82 -3.24 -3.16
N SER A 24 6.67 -2.76 -2.67
CA SER A 24 6.51 -2.33 -1.26
C SER A 24 7.62 -1.38 -0.75
N SER A 25 8.01 -0.40 -1.57
CA SER A 25 9.07 0.60 -1.29
C SER A 25 10.51 0.08 -1.22
N VAL A 26 10.77 -1.21 -1.43
CA VAL A 26 12.13 -1.81 -1.44
C VAL A 26 12.67 -2.11 -2.85
N GLY A 27 11.99 -1.61 -3.88
CA GLY A 27 12.24 -2.00 -5.28
C GLY A 27 13.59 -1.59 -5.86
N PHE A 28 14.20 -0.49 -5.40
CA PHE A 28 15.45 0.00 -5.99
C PHE A 28 16.62 -0.95 -5.73
N GLY A 29 16.87 -1.28 -4.46
CA GLY A 29 17.95 -2.19 -4.06
C GLY A 29 17.74 -3.62 -4.56
N LEU A 30 16.48 -4.06 -4.67
CA LEU A 30 16.13 -5.39 -5.17
C LEU A 30 15.97 -5.47 -6.69
N SER A 31 16.13 -4.36 -7.43
CA SER A 31 15.78 -4.30 -8.85
C SER A 31 16.53 -5.31 -9.74
N PRO A 32 17.84 -5.61 -9.57
CA PRO A 32 18.51 -6.59 -10.43
C PRO A 32 17.95 -8.01 -10.25
N ALA A 33 17.76 -8.44 -9.00
CA ALA A 33 17.21 -9.75 -8.68
C ALA A 33 15.72 -9.85 -9.08
N SER A 34 14.94 -8.82 -8.79
CA SER A 34 13.51 -8.79 -9.09
C SER A 34 13.26 -8.79 -10.60
N GLY A 35 14.01 -8.00 -11.37
CA GLY A 35 13.93 -8.00 -12.83
C GLY A 35 14.26 -9.36 -13.44
N LYS A 36 15.31 -10.03 -12.93
CA LYS A 36 15.64 -11.40 -13.35
C LYS A 36 14.51 -12.38 -13.02
N ALA A 37 13.95 -12.32 -11.80
CA ALA A 37 12.83 -13.19 -11.39
C ALA A 37 11.59 -12.98 -12.27
N ILE A 38 11.24 -11.73 -12.59
CA ILE A 38 10.12 -11.40 -13.48
C ILE A 38 10.37 -11.96 -14.88
N SER A 39 11.57 -11.78 -15.44
CA SER A 39 11.95 -12.34 -16.75
C SER A 39 11.79 -13.86 -16.79
N GLU A 40 12.23 -14.56 -15.75
CA GLU A 40 12.08 -16.02 -15.61
C GLU A 40 10.61 -16.46 -15.57
N LEU A 41 9.76 -15.74 -14.82
CA LEU A 41 8.31 -16.02 -14.77
C LEU A 41 7.62 -15.80 -16.11
N VAL A 42 8.03 -14.77 -16.86
CA VAL A 42 7.49 -14.46 -18.18
C VAL A 42 7.91 -15.51 -19.21
N LEU A 43 9.22 -15.80 -19.29
CA LEU A 43 9.80 -16.68 -20.32
C LEU A 43 9.62 -18.17 -20.02
N HIS A 44 9.71 -18.55 -18.74
CA HIS A 44 9.82 -19.95 -18.32
C HIS A 44 8.71 -20.40 -17.37
N ARG A 45 7.79 -19.50 -16.99
CA ARG A 45 6.67 -19.76 -16.07
C ARG A 45 7.06 -20.10 -14.63
N HIS A 46 8.35 -20.12 -14.32
CA HIS A 46 8.89 -20.37 -12.98
C HIS A 46 10.25 -19.67 -12.82
N CYS A 47 10.63 -19.35 -11.59
CA CYS A 47 11.94 -18.80 -11.27
C CYS A 47 12.91 -19.94 -10.96
N ARG A 48 14.04 -20.01 -11.68
CA ARG A 48 15.01 -21.11 -11.51
C ARG A 48 16.07 -20.86 -10.45
N PHE A 49 16.23 -19.61 -9.98
CA PHE A 49 17.34 -19.22 -9.11
C PHE A 49 16.92 -18.86 -7.68
N ALA A 50 15.61 -18.71 -7.42
CA ALA A 50 15.11 -18.33 -6.10
C ALA A 50 13.70 -18.90 -5.86
N ASP A 51 13.40 -19.26 -4.62
CA ASP A 51 12.05 -19.60 -4.18
C ASP A 51 11.23 -18.32 -3.95
N LEU A 52 10.15 -18.16 -4.72
CA LEU A 52 9.25 -17.01 -4.65
C LEU A 52 8.01 -17.27 -3.79
N THR A 53 7.91 -18.42 -3.11
CA THR A 53 6.70 -18.83 -2.39
C THR A 53 6.22 -17.77 -1.39
N ALA A 54 7.14 -17.16 -0.63
CA ALA A 54 6.81 -16.09 0.31
C ALA A 54 6.36 -14.77 -0.35
N LEU A 55 6.60 -14.61 -1.65
CA LEU A 55 6.25 -13.41 -2.43
C LEU A 55 5.00 -13.61 -3.30
N ARG A 56 4.38 -14.78 -3.26
CA ARG A 56 3.13 -15.07 -4.00
C ARG A 56 1.96 -14.25 -3.47
N LEU A 57 1.02 -13.93 -4.35
CA LEU A 57 -0.19 -13.18 -4.00
C LEU A 57 -1.08 -13.99 -3.04
N ALA A 58 -1.10 -15.32 -3.22
CA ALA A 58 -1.89 -16.25 -2.42
C ALA A 58 -1.62 -16.19 -0.91
N ARG A 59 -0.48 -15.64 -0.47
CA ARG A 59 -0.21 -15.44 0.97
C ARG A 59 -1.22 -14.51 1.65
N PHE A 60 -1.97 -13.73 0.87
CA PHE A 60 -3.01 -12.84 1.38
C PHE A 60 -4.42 -13.44 1.34
N ALA A 61 -4.57 -14.74 1.08
CA ALA A 61 -5.88 -15.40 1.01
C ALA A 61 -6.71 -15.23 2.30
N ASP A 62 -6.03 -15.20 3.46
CA ASP A 62 -6.67 -15.10 4.77
C ASP A 62 -6.53 -13.72 5.43
N VAL A 63 -6.19 -12.68 4.66
CA VAL A 63 -6.07 -11.31 5.21
C VAL A 63 -7.45 -10.81 5.64
N PRO A 64 -7.61 -10.36 6.91
CA PRO A 64 -8.87 -9.81 7.38
C PRO A 64 -9.31 -8.59 6.56
N PRO A 65 -10.61 -8.42 6.23
CA PRO A 65 -11.09 -7.28 5.45
C PRO A 65 -10.76 -5.91 6.07
N ASP A 66 -10.67 -5.84 7.39
CA ASP A 66 -10.36 -4.66 8.19
C ASP A 66 -8.85 -4.45 8.46
N TRP A 67 -7.97 -5.18 7.75
CA TRP A 67 -6.51 -5.11 7.94
C TRP A 67 -5.95 -3.68 7.92
N ARG A 68 -6.53 -2.79 7.08
CA ARG A 68 -6.10 -1.39 7.00
C ARG A 68 -6.31 -0.67 8.34
N ALA A 69 -7.46 -0.85 8.97
CA ALA A 69 -7.73 -0.27 10.29
C ALA A 69 -6.80 -0.85 11.35
N ARG A 70 -6.56 -2.16 11.32
CA ARG A 70 -5.64 -2.85 12.26
C ARG A 70 -4.20 -2.35 12.17
N LEU A 71 -3.74 -1.97 10.98
CA LEU A 71 -2.41 -1.43 10.74
C LEU A 71 -2.35 0.11 10.80
N GLY A 72 -3.44 0.80 11.15
CA GLY A 72 -3.49 2.27 11.14
C GLY A 72 -3.35 2.87 9.73
N TRP A 73 -3.62 2.10 8.68
CA TRP A 73 -3.63 2.51 7.27
C TRP A 73 -5.00 3.03 6.82
N VAL A 74 -5.66 3.76 7.72
CA VAL A 74 -6.86 4.53 7.41
C VAL A 74 -6.50 6.01 7.35
N PRO A 75 -7.10 6.79 6.43
CA PRO A 75 -6.90 8.24 6.43
C PRO A 75 -7.21 8.82 7.81
N VAL A 76 -6.34 9.69 8.30
CA VAL A 76 -6.69 10.53 9.45
C VAL A 76 -7.81 11.44 8.97
N ALA A 77 -8.97 11.39 9.62
CA ALA A 77 -10.04 12.33 9.33
C ALA A 77 -9.50 13.75 9.49
N GLU A 78 -9.65 14.58 8.45
CA GLU A 78 -9.28 15.99 8.57
C GLU A 78 -10.06 16.60 9.75
N PRO A 79 -9.39 17.36 10.64
CA PRO A 79 -10.09 18.09 11.67
C PRO A 79 -11.12 19.00 10.98
N LEU A 80 -12.39 18.88 11.36
CA LEU A 80 -13.41 19.84 10.96
C LEU A 80 -12.91 21.23 11.38
N GLU A 81 -12.68 22.13 10.43
CA GLU A 81 -12.36 23.52 10.73
C GLU A 81 -13.42 24.05 11.70
N GLN A 82 -13.01 24.33 12.94
CA GLN A 82 -13.87 25.04 13.87
C GLN A 82 -14.07 26.45 13.30
N PRO A 83 -15.30 26.86 13.01
CA PRO A 83 -15.52 28.21 12.52
C PRO A 83 -14.99 29.18 13.57
N ALA A 84 -14.10 30.08 13.13
CA ALA A 84 -13.51 31.10 13.99
C ALA A 84 -14.60 31.76 14.82
N SER A 85 -14.48 31.67 16.14
CA SER A 85 -15.40 32.31 17.07
C SER A 85 -15.45 33.80 16.71
N LEU A 86 -16.60 34.26 16.18
CA LEU A 86 -16.86 35.67 15.96
C LEU A 86 -16.82 36.37 17.33
N SER A 87 -15.68 36.97 17.66
CA SER A 87 -15.57 37.94 18.74
C SER A 87 -16.54 39.07 18.43
N ARG A 88 -17.63 39.18 19.19
CA ARG A 88 -18.57 40.31 19.07
C ARG A 88 -17.78 41.62 19.23
N PRO A 89 -17.93 42.60 18.32
CA PRO A 89 -17.26 43.87 18.49
C PRO A 89 -17.79 44.54 19.76
N GLY A 90 -16.85 44.94 20.63
CA GLY A 90 -17.14 45.59 21.90
C GLY A 90 -18.05 46.80 21.69
N GLY A 91 -19.09 46.89 22.52
CA GLY A 91 -19.94 48.07 22.61
C GLY A 91 -19.08 49.29 22.97
N ARG A 92 -19.20 50.36 22.18
CA ARG A 92 -18.68 51.67 22.58
C ARG A 92 -19.41 52.13 23.85
N PRO A 93 -18.72 52.64 24.87
CA PRO A 93 -19.39 53.32 25.96
C PRO A 93 -19.94 54.65 25.42
N SER A 94 -21.22 54.91 25.68
CA SER A 94 -21.84 56.22 25.53
C SER A 94 -21.73 56.98 26.86
N GLU A 95 -21.13 58.17 26.86
CA GLU A 95 -21.28 59.20 27.90
C GLU A 95 -20.69 60.49 27.31
N ARG A 96 -21.55 61.42 26.86
CA ARG A 96 -22.09 62.60 27.56
C ARG A 96 -21.04 63.68 27.84
#